data_AF-A0A1V5LC84-F1
#
_entry.id   AF-A0A1V5LC84-F1
#
_cell.length_a   1.000
_cell.length_b   1.000
_cell.length_c   1.000
_cell.angle_alpha   90.00
_cell.angle_beta   90.00
_cell.angle_gamma   90.00
#
_symmetry.space_group_name_H-M   'P 1'
#
loop_
_entity.id
_entity.type
_entity.pdbx_description
1 polymer ?
#
loop_
_entity_poly.entity_id
_entity_poly.type
_entity_poly.pdbx_seq_one_letter_code
_entity_poly.pdbx_strand_id
1 'polypeptide(L)'
;MLLSPGSLGSYLVASTVRRLGNPADVTYVEPGTLPYLTRKTGPCEVQVSGLAVHLPLGVYPARRTDWAVNRLRPLFPGAHPVEDVMSVALLNVGPVLHSVVVLLNTGPIEHFAAWDIHNEGTTPSVKRLILALDAERIAVRTALGYTEPHYPLTDHYHPEGDREWMYGRGGHTDLVKSEKWRESLSFSHRYVREDVHETLALLASMGDLAGIDTPLADSVLRLVGAITGCDHLREGRTLATLGLADIPAEQLKLLLREGTDPNSSAT
;
A
#
# COMPACT_ATOMS: atom_id res chain seq x y z
N MET A 1 17.21 -3.19 4.76
CA MET A 1 16.05 -3.16 5.68
C MET A 1 14.81 -3.51 4.88
N LEU A 2 13.97 -4.43 5.36
CA LEU A 2 12.67 -4.76 4.76
C LEU A 2 11.57 -4.07 5.57
N LEU A 3 10.75 -3.27 4.90
CA LEU A 3 9.58 -2.57 5.45
C LEU A 3 8.35 -3.12 4.74
N SER A 4 7.33 -3.60 5.45
CA SER A 4 6.23 -4.35 4.81
C SER A 4 4.88 -4.03 5.45
N PRO A 5 3.82 -3.73 4.67
CA PRO A 5 3.80 -3.60 3.20
C PRO A 5 4.27 -2.20 2.73
N GLY A 6 4.36 -2.04 1.40
CA GLY A 6 4.81 -0.81 0.77
C GLY A 6 3.87 0.39 0.99
N SER A 7 4.44 1.51 1.43
CA SER A 7 3.79 2.80 1.67
C SER A 7 4.75 3.98 1.53
N LEU A 8 5.88 3.79 0.85
CA LEU A 8 6.99 4.77 0.73
C LEU A 8 7.71 5.03 2.07
N GLY A 9 7.64 4.07 3.00
CA GLY A 9 8.33 4.14 4.29
C GLY A 9 9.86 4.08 4.16
N SER A 10 10.37 3.47 3.10
CA SER A 10 11.79 3.40 2.74
C SER A 10 12.39 4.79 2.54
N TYR A 11 11.71 5.64 1.76
CA TYR A 11 12.12 7.03 1.58
C TYR A 11 12.13 7.77 2.91
N LEU A 12 11.06 7.64 3.71
CA LEU A 12 10.94 8.31 5.01
C LEU A 12 12.07 7.91 5.98
N VAL A 13 12.35 6.61 6.08
CA VAL A 13 13.44 6.10 6.93
C VAL A 13 14.78 6.55 6.38
N ALA A 14 15.01 6.44 5.07
CA ALA A 14 16.28 6.82 4.45
C ALA A 14 16.57 8.32 4.58
N SER A 15 15.58 9.18 4.34
CA SER A 15 15.70 10.63 4.48
C SER A 15 15.95 11.02 5.93
N THR A 16 15.30 10.36 6.89
CA THR A 16 15.53 10.56 8.32
C THR A 16 16.93 10.13 8.74
N VAL A 17 17.37 8.94 8.33
CA VAL A 17 18.72 8.41 8.63
C VAL A 17 19.79 9.36 8.09
N ARG A 18 19.61 9.88 6.87
CA ARG A 18 20.54 10.83 6.26
C ARG A 18 20.54 12.18 6.97
N ARG A 19 19.36 12.71 7.33
CA ARG A 19 19.22 13.97 8.10
C ARG A 19 19.88 13.88 9.49
N LEU A 20 19.96 12.69 10.07
CA LEU A 20 20.68 12.43 11.31
C LEU A 20 22.20 12.26 11.13
N GLY A 21 22.73 12.44 9.91
CA GLY A 21 24.15 12.36 9.61
C GLY A 21 24.72 10.93 9.62
N ASN A 22 23.88 9.90 9.54
CA ASN A 22 24.35 8.52 9.52
C ASN A 22 24.90 8.17 8.12
N PRO A 23 26.18 7.75 7.99
CA PRO A 23 26.81 7.49 6.71
C PRO A 23 26.54 6.08 6.14
N ALA A 24 25.72 5.25 6.81
CA ALA A 24 25.48 3.88 6.37
C ALA A 24 24.78 3.84 5.00
N ASP A 25 25.37 3.10 4.05
CA ASP A 25 24.75 2.78 2.76
C ASP A 25 23.74 1.64 2.94
N VAL A 26 22.51 2.00 3.31
CA VAL A 26 21.43 1.04 3.57
C VAL A 26 20.54 0.89 2.34
N THR A 27 20.30 -0.34 1.93
CA THR A 27 19.26 -0.69 0.94
C THR A 27 17.94 -0.97 1.66
N TYR A 28 16.87 -0.29 1.27
CA TYR A 28 15.52 -0.44 1.79
C TYR A 28 14.67 -1.16 0.77
N VAL A 29 13.85 -2.10 1.21
CA VAL A 29 12.98 -2.91 0.34
C VAL A 29 11.57 -2.87 0.90
N GLU A 30 10.60 -2.68 0.02
CA GLU A 30 9.17 -2.73 0.31
C GLU A 30 8.49 -3.73 -0.63
N PRO A 31 7.72 -4.70 -0.11
CA PRO A 31 6.87 -5.52 -0.94
C PRO A 31 5.51 -4.85 -1.17
N GLY A 32 4.92 -5.03 -2.35
CA GLY A 32 3.57 -4.50 -2.66
C GLY A 32 2.45 -5.13 -1.83
N THR A 33 2.73 -6.22 -1.12
CA THR A 33 1.82 -6.85 -0.16
C THR A 33 2.60 -7.61 0.92
N LEU A 34 1.94 -8.11 1.96
CA LEU A 34 2.62 -8.93 2.98
C LEU A 34 3.11 -10.26 2.36
N PRO A 35 4.34 -10.74 2.62
CA PRO A 35 4.81 -12.03 2.09
C PRO A 35 3.99 -13.24 2.58
N TYR A 36 3.36 -13.11 3.75
CA TYR A 36 2.57 -14.15 4.39
C TYR A 36 1.25 -13.59 4.91
N LEU A 37 0.21 -14.42 4.87
CA LEU A 37 -1.04 -14.18 5.57
C LEU A 37 -0.95 -14.94 6.89
N THR A 38 -0.77 -14.20 8.00
CA THR A 38 -0.47 -14.80 9.29
C THR A 38 -1.37 -14.30 10.41
N ARG A 39 -1.55 -15.14 11.42
CA ARG A 39 -2.21 -14.76 12.66
C ARG A 39 -1.44 -15.32 13.85
N LYS A 40 -1.13 -14.48 14.83
CA LYS A 40 -0.55 -14.93 16.09
C LYS A 40 -1.60 -15.75 16.86
N THR A 41 -1.28 -16.99 17.19
CA THR A 41 -2.17 -17.92 17.92
C THR A 41 -1.70 -18.19 19.35
N GLY A 42 -0.46 -17.83 19.66
CA GLY A 42 0.12 -17.94 21.01
C GLY A 42 1.35 -17.04 21.18
N PRO A 43 2.00 -17.02 22.35
CA PRO A 43 3.14 -16.14 22.62
C PRO A 43 4.28 -16.28 21.61
N CYS A 44 4.58 -17.52 21.20
CA CYS A 44 5.62 -17.89 20.24
C CYS A 44 5.06 -18.73 19.06
N GLU A 45 3.76 -18.60 18.78
CA GLU A 45 3.08 -19.40 17.75
C GLU A 45 2.36 -18.50 16.74
N VAL A 46 2.50 -18.84 15.46
CA VAL A 46 1.87 -18.14 14.35
C VAL A 46 1.26 -19.16 13.39
N GLN A 47 -0.02 -18.97 13.08
CA GLN A 47 -0.67 -19.67 11.99
C GLN A 47 -0.35 -18.94 10.68
N VAL A 48 0.21 -19.66 9.71
CA VAL A 48 0.39 -19.16 8.33
C VAL A 48 -0.72 -19.77 7.48
N SER A 49 -1.57 -18.91 6.92
CA SER A 49 -2.74 -19.31 6.13
C SER A 49 -2.53 -19.13 4.63
N GLY A 50 -1.49 -18.39 4.23
CA GLY A 50 -1.20 -18.14 2.83
C GLY A 50 0.18 -17.54 2.61
N LEU A 51 0.66 -17.68 1.38
CA LEU A 51 1.95 -17.20 0.89
C LEU A 51 1.70 -16.34 -0.34
N ALA A 52 2.45 -15.25 -0.49
CA ALA A 52 2.44 -14.51 -1.74
C ALA A 52 3.16 -15.32 -2.83
N VAL A 53 2.42 -15.73 -3.87
CA VAL A 53 2.96 -16.41 -5.06
C VAL A 53 3.54 -15.40 -6.05
N HIS A 54 3.01 -14.16 -6.03
CA HIS A 54 3.61 -13.00 -6.67
C HIS A 54 3.84 -11.91 -5.63
N LEU A 55 5.10 -11.59 -5.37
CA LEU A 55 5.52 -10.59 -4.39
C LEU A 55 6.36 -9.50 -5.09
N PRO A 56 5.74 -8.44 -5.63
CA PRO A 56 6.47 -7.35 -6.25
C PRO A 56 7.31 -6.61 -5.19
N LEU A 57 8.59 -6.38 -5.47
CA LEU A 57 9.53 -5.71 -4.56
C LEU A 57 10.06 -4.41 -5.16
N GLY A 58 9.79 -3.31 -4.46
CA GLY A 58 10.35 -1.99 -4.73
C GLY A 58 11.54 -1.75 -3.82
N VAL A 59 12.58 -1.14 -4.38
CA VAL A 59 13.86 -0.97 -3.67
C VAL A 59 14.29 0.48 -3.72
N TYR A 60 14.78 0.99 -2.59
CA TYR A 60 15.38 2.31 -2.47
C TYR A 60 16.81 2.18 -1.92
N PRO A 61 17.83 2.65 -2.64
CA PRO A 61 17.76 3.18 -4.00
C PRO A 61 17.52 2.09 -5.06
N ALA A 62 16.76 2.38 -6.11
CA ALA A 62 16.36 1.38 -7.12
C ALA A 62 17.55 0.80 -7.93
N ARG A 63 18.70 1.49 -7.97
CA ARG A 63 19.94 0.90 -8.51
C ARG A 63 20.40 -0.38 -7.80
N ARG A 64 19.85 -0.68 -6.62
CA ARG A 64 20.12 -1.90 -5.83
C ARG A 64 19.06 -2.99 -6.01
N THR A 65 18.08 -2.81 -6.90
CA THR A 65 16.94 -3.73 -7.07
C THR A 65 17.38 -5.17 -7.30
N ASP A 66 18.21 -5.44 -8.31
CA ASP A 66 18.64 -6.81 -8.63
C ASP A 66 19.34 -7.50 -7.46
N TRP A 67 20.23 -6.78 -6.78
CA TRP A 67 20.92 -7.29 -5.61
C TRP A 67 19.95 -7.65 -4.48
N ALA A 68 19.02 -6.74 -4.16
CA ALA A 68 18.06 -6.93 -3.08
C ALA A 68 17.08 -8.08 -3.36
N VAL A 69 16.53 -8.13 -4.58
CA VAL A 69 15.59 -9.18 -4.98
C VAL A 69 16.27 -10.54 -4.97
N ASN A 70 17.49 -10.65 -5.53
CA ASN A 70 18.24 -11.91 -5.50
C ASN A 70 18.55 -12.37 -4.07
N ARG A 71 18.76 -11.44 -3.13
CA ARG A 71 18.99 -11.77 -1.72
C ARG A 71 17.72 -12.25 -1.00
N LEU A 72 16.56 -11.74 -1.38
CA LEU A 72 15.27 -12.04 -0.75
C LEU A 72 14.54 -13.23 -1.38
N ARG A 73 14.80 -13.57 -2.64
CA ARG A 73 14.15 -14.70 -3.34
C ARG A 73 14.25 -16.04 -2.61
N PRO A 74 15.36 -16.40 -1.92
CA PRO A 74 15.41 -17.62 -1.11
C PRO A 74 14.44 -17.63 0.09
N LEU A 75 14.05 -16.45 0.60
CA LEU A 75 13.08 -16.31 1.69
C LEU A 75 11.65 -16.19 1.16
N PHE A 76 11.48 -15.49 0.03
CA PHE A 76 10.20 -15.22 -0.60
C PHE A 76 10.26 -15.66 -2.08
N PRO A 77 9.88 -16.91 -2.39
CA PRO A 77 10.00 -17.45 -3.75
C PRO A 77 9.24 -16.65 -4.82
N GLY A 78 8.13 -16.00 -4.46
CA GLY A 78 7.36 -15.12 -5.35
C GLY A 78 7.98 -13.74 -5.61
N ALA A 79 9.13 -13.42 -5.00
CA ALA A 79 9.78 -12.13 -5.11
C ALA A 79 10.28 -11.83 -6.53
N HIS A 80 9.79 -10.73 -7.09
CA HIS A 80 10.21 -10.20 -8.39
C HIS A 80 10.39 -8.67 -8.32
N PRO A 81 11.31 -8.11 -9.12
CA PRO A 81 11.57 -6.68 -9.10
C PRO A 81 10.39 -5.90 -9.68
N VAL A 82 10.16 -4.71 -9.15
CA VAL A 82 9.48 -3.61 -9.85
C VAL A 82 10.41 -2.39 -9.90
N GLU A 83 9.94 -1.29 -10.49
CA GLU A 83 10.78 -0.15 -10.84
C GLU A 83 11.43 0.51 -9.62
N ASP A 84 10.62 0.82 -8.60
CA ASP A 84 11.07 1.52 -7.39
C ASP A 84 10.05 1.37 -6.25
N VAL A 85 10.31 2.07 -5.14
CA VAL A 85 9.46 2.05 -3.93
C VAL A 85 8.12 2.78 -4.10
N MET A 86 8.00 3.70 -5.06
CA MET A 86 6.75 4.37 -5.39
C MET A 86 5.84 3.45 -6.23
N SER A 87 6.44 2.64 -7.12
CA SER A 87 5.73 1.53 -7.76
C SER A 87 5.10 0.61 -6.72
N VAL A 88 5.83 0.09 -5.72
CA VAL A 88 5.17 -0.79 -4.73
C VAL A 88 4.17 -0.09 -3.81
N ALA A 89 4.38 1.20 -3.48
CA ALA A 89 3.39 1.96 -2.71
C ALA A 89 2.04 2.01 -3.45
N LEU A 90 2.06 2.15 -4.77
CA LEU A 90 0.87 2.10 -5.62
C LEU A 90 0.39 0.67 -5.95
N LEU A 91 1.17 -0.37 -5.65
CA LEU A 91 0.71 -1.77 -5.72
C LEU A 91 -0.01 -2.22 -4.46
N ASN A 92 0.15 -1.48 -3.36
CA ASN A 92 -0.58 -1.74 -2.14
C ASN A 92 -2.07 -1.44 -2.35
N VAL A 93 -2.90 -2.49 -2.30
CA VAL A 93 -4.35 -2.41 -2.50
C VAL A 93 -5.14 -2.16 -1.21
N GLY A 94 -4.50 -2.31 -0.05
CA GLY A 94 -5.12 -2.05 1.26
C GLY A 94 -5.84 -0.70 1.35
N PRO A 95 -5.25 0.42 0.85
CA PRO A 95 -5.85 1.75 0.92
C PRO A 95 -7.16 1.87 0.15
N VAL A 96 -7.25 1.28 -1.05
CA VAL A 96 -8.46 1.37 -1.88
C VAL A 96 -9.55 0.40 -1.43
N LEU A 97 -9.19 -0.66 -0.70
CA LEU A 97 -10.13 -1.61 -0.11
C LEU A 97 -10.62 -1.12 1.27
N HIS A 98 -9.70 -0.95 2.22
CA HIS A 98 -10.01 -0.67 3.62
C HIS A 98 -10.70 0.67 3.82
N SER A 99 -10.31 1.71 3.08
CA SER A 99 -10.93 3.03 3.20
C SER A 99 -12.42 3.02 2.85
N VAL A 100 -12.79 2.31 1.78
CA VAL A 100 -14.17 2.18 1.31
C VAL A 100 -15.00 1.34 2.29
N VAL A 101 -14.48 0.18 2.72
CA VAL A 101 -15.25 -0.66 3.65
C VAL A 101 -15.40 0.02 5.01
N VAL A 102 -14.40 0.74 5.53
CA VAL A 102 -14.53 1.50 6.77
C VAL A 102 -15.58 2.58 6.64
N LEU A 103 -15.52 3.39 5.59
CA LEU A 103 -16.47 4.49 5.36
C LEU A 103 -17.92 3.99 5.24
N LEU A 104 -18.15 2.93 4.46
CA LEU A 104 -19.49 2.42 4.21
C LEU A 104 -20.03 1.52 5.33
N ASN A 105 -19.20 1.16 6.30
CA ASN A 105 -19.59 0.37 7.47
C ASN A 105 -19.47 1.15 8.79
N THR A 106 -19.46 2.49 8.78
CA THR A 106 -19.45 3.34 10.00
C THR A 106 -20.52 2.92 11.01
N GLY A 107 -21.78 2.77 10.56
CA GLY A 107 -22.88 2.35 11.43
C GLY A 107 -22.64 0.98 12.09
N PRO A 108 -22.39 -0.08 11.31
CA PRO A 108 -22.02 -1.39 11.87
C PRO A 108 -20.83 -1.38 12.83
N ILE A 109 -19.77 -0.63 12.52
CA ILE A 109 -18.57 -0.49 13.37
C ILE A 109 -18.93 0.11 14.74
N GLU A 110 -19.82 1.11 14.78
CA GLU A 110 -20.21 1.77 16.04
C GLU A 110 -21.32 1.03 16.80
N HIS A 111 -22.14 0.26 16.09
CA HIS A 111 -23.34 -0.36 16.66
C HIS A 111 -23.12 -1.78 17.17
N PHE A 112 -22.40 -2.62 16.43
CA PHE A 112 -22.25 -4.04 16.77
C PHE A 112 -20.97 -4.31 17.57
N ALA A 113 -21.05 -5.22 18.54
CA ALA A 113 -19.89 -5.62 19.34
C ALA A 113 -18.82 -6.37 18.54
N ALA A 114 -19.21 -6.98 17.41
CA ALA A 114 -18.32 -7.59 16.44
C ALA A 114 -18.92 -7.43 15.04
N TRP A 115 -18.07 -7.14 14.06
CA TRP A 115 -18.44 -6.98 12.65
C TRP A 115 -17.35 -7.58 11.77
N ASP A 116 -17.70 -8.48 10.85
CA ASP A 116 -16.75 -8.98 9.85
C ASP A 116 -16.79 -8.04 8.64
N ILE A 117 -15.99 -6.97 8.69
CA ILE A 117 -16.00 -5.94 7.65
C ILE A 117 -15.67 -6.48 6.25
N HIS A 118 -14.92 -7.58 6.17
CA HIS A 118 -14.52 -8.17 4.90
C HIS A 118 -15.62 -9.07 4.34
N ASN A 119 -16.20 -9.95 5.14
CA ASN A 119 -17.26 -10.87 4.69
C ASN A 119 -18.66 -10.24 4.68
N GLU A 120 -19.02 -9.53 5.74
CA GLU A 120 -20.35 -8.90 5.92
C GLU A 120 -20.37 -7.49 5.30
N GLY A 121 -19.25 -6.75 5.39
CA GLY A 121 -19.17 -5.37 4.92
C GLY A 121 -18.90 -5.18 3.42
N THR A 122 -18.35 -6.19 2.72
CA THR A 122 -18.05 -6.12 1.28
C THR A 122 -19.24 -6.52 0.42
N THR A 123 -20.33 -5.75 0.51
CA THR A 123 -21.56 -5.99 -0.28
C THR A 123 -21.36 -5.63 -1.77
N PRO A 124 -22.25 -6.05 -2.70
CA PRO A 124 -22.07 -5.80 -4.13
C PRO A 124 -21.87 -4.32 -4.52
N SER A 125 -22.55 -3.39 -3.85
CA SER A 125 -22.38 -1.96 -4.10
C SER A 125 -21.08 -1.41 -3.52
N VAL A 126 -20.69 -1.87 -2.33
CA VAL A 126 -19.39 -1.52 -1.70
C VAL A 126 -18.25 -2.01 -2.60
N LYS A 127 -18.34 -3.24 -3.11
CA LYS A 127 -17.38 -3.82 -4.07
C LYS A 127 -17.27 -2.98 -5.34
N ARG A 128 -18.38 -2.48 -5.90
CA ARG A 128 -18.32 -1.59 -7.09
C ARG A 128 -17.52 -0.32 -6.81
N LEU A 129 -17.67 0.29 -5.63
CA LEU A 129 -16.89 1.47 -5.25
C LEU A 129 -15.40 1.13 -5.04
N ILE A 130 -15.09 0.00 -4.40
CA ILE A 130 -13.70 -0.49 -4.27
C ILE A 130 -13.04 -0.62 -5.65
N LEU A 131 -13.72 -1.26 -6.60
CA LEU A 131 -13.17 -1.46 -7.95
C LEU A 131 -13.02 -0.15 -8.73
N ALA A 132 -13.91 0.82 -8.51
CA ALA A 132 -13.80 2.13 -9.14
C ALA A 132 -12.62 2.93 -8.56
N LEU A 133 -12.41 2.90 -7.24
CA LEU A 133 -11.25 3.53 -6.59
C LEU A 133 -9.94 2.82 -6.96
N ASP A 134 -9.95 1.50 -7.12
CA ASP A 134 -8.81 0.75 -7.64
C ASP A 134 -8.43 1.16 -9.07
N ALA A 135 -9.41 1.51 -9.90
CA ALA A 135 -9.15 2.02 -11.25
C ALA A 135 -8.40 3.36 -11.24
N GLU A 136 -8.68 4.25 -10.29
CA GLU A 136 -7.89 5.48 -10.08
C GLU A 136 -6.43 5.14 -9.73
N ARG A 137 -6.21 4.22 -8.78
CA ARG A 137 -4.87 3.73 -8.43
C ARG A 137 -4.10 3.24 -9.64
N ILE A 138 -4.74 2.44 -10.50
CA ILE A 138 -4.11 1.91 -11.71
C ILE A 138 -3.83 3.03 -12.72
N ALA A 139 -4.75 3.97 -12.92
CA ALA A 139 -4.54 5.12 -13.80
C ALA A 139 -3.32 5.96 -13.37
N VAL A 140 -3.18 6.24 -12.07
CA VAL A 140 -2.01 6.93 -11.50
C VAL A 140 -0.73 6.16 -11.79
N ARG A 141 -0.72 4.83 -11.58
CA ARG A 141 0.46 3.99 -11.90
C ARG A 141 0.86 4.10 -13.37
N THR A 142 -0.11 3.96 -14.27
CA THR A 142 0.15 3.98 -15.71
C THR A 142 0.67 5.35 -16.14
N ALA A 143 0.10 6.44 -15.63
CA ALA A 143 0.52 7.80 -15.95
C ALA A 143 1.96 8.12 -15.47
N LEU A 144 2.37 7.55 -14.34
CA LEU A 144 3.75 7.66 -13.84
C LEU A 144 4.76 6.77 -14.61
N GLY A 145 4.27 5.90 -15.51
CA GLY A 145 5.09 5.01 -16.33
C GLY A 145 5.43 3.67 -15.68
N TYR A 146 4.74 3.28 -14.61
CA TYR A 146 4.93 1.97 -13.99
C TYR A 146 4.25 0.87 -14.79
N THR A 147 4.91 -0.28 -14.88
CA THR A 147 4.54 -1.39 -15.76
C THR A 147 3.57 -2.39 -15.12
N GLU A 148 2.99 -3.24 -15.96
CA GLU A 148 2.24 -4.42 -15.52
C GLU A 148 3.15 -5.45 -14.83
N PRO A 149 2.60 -6.31 -13.95
CA PRO A 149 1.19 -6.38 -13.54
C PRO A 149 0.79 -5.27 -12.54
N HIS A 150 -0.44 -4.75 -12.69
CA HIS A 150 -1.01 -3.75 -11.77
C HIS A 150 -1.80 -4.35 -10.60
N TYR A 151 -1.99 -5.69 -10.62
CA TYR A 151 -2.71 -6.47 -9.62
C TYR A 151 -4.09 -5.90 -9.26
N PRO A 152 -5.00 -5.73 -10.25
CA PRO A 152 -6.31 -5.14 -10.00
C PRO A 152 -7.12 -5.99 -9.02
N LEU A 153 -7.95 -5.34 -8.20
CA LEU A 153 -8.86 -6.02 -7.27
C LEU A 153 -9.95 -6.81 -8.01
N THR A 154 -10.17 -6.58 -9.31
CA THR A 154 -11.00 -7.49 -10.13
C THR A 154 -10.44 -8.90 -10.14
N ASP A 155 -9.13 -9.06 -10.30
CA ASP A 155 -8.49 -10.39 -10.32
C ASP A 155 -8.55 -11.04 -8.93
N HIS A 156 -8.47 -10.23 -7.86
CA HIS A 156 -8.67 -10.70 -6.50
C HIS A 156 -10.03 -11.36 -6.29
N TYR A 157 -11.09 -10.65 -6.68
CA TYR A 157 -12.46 -11.08 -6.42
C TYR A 157 -13.02 -12.02 -7.49
N HIS A 158 -12.25 -12.33 -8.53
CA HIS A 158 -12.59 -13.30 -9.58
C HIS A 158 -11.50 -14.37 -9.68
N PRO A 159 -11.31 -15.20 -8.61
CA PRO A 159 -10.23 -16.18 -8.52
C PRO A 159 -10.36 -17.35 -9.51
N GLU A 160 -11.41 -17.40 -10.33
CA GLU A 160 -11.56 -18.36 -11.44
C GLU A 160 -11.07 -17.79 -12.79
N GLY A 161 -10.73 -16.50 -12.88
CA GLY A 161 -10.23 -15.88 -14.11
C GLY A 161 -8.81 -16.31 -14.47
N ASP A 162 -8.33 -16.03 -15.67
CA ASP A 162 -7.05 -16.59 -16.16
C ASP A 162 -5.79 -16.04 -15.46
N ARG A 163 -5.87 -14.86 -14.82
CA ARG A 163 -4.74 -14.22 -14.11
C ARG A 163 -4.69 -14.65 -12.65
N GLU A 164 -3.52 -15.10 -12.19
CA GLU A 164 -3.29 -15.36 -10.76
C GLU A 164 -2.92 -14.07 -10.03
N TRP A 165 -3.57 -13.81 -8.90
CA TRP A 165 -3.30 -12.64 -8.07
C TRP A 165 -2.15 -12.88 -7.07
N MET A 166 -1.80 -11.88 -6.26
CA MET A 166 -0.60 -11.93 -5.39
C MET A 166 -0.53 -13.14 -4.44
N TYR A 167 -1.66 -13.58 -3.88
CA TYR A 167 -1.73 -14.64 -2.85
C TYR A 167 -2.13 -16.04 -3.36
N GLY A 168 -2.19 -16.22 -4.68
CA GLY A 168 -2.61 -17.47 -5.29
C GLY A 168 -4.10 -17.80 -5.05
N ARG A 169 -4.64 -18.76 -5.80
CA ARG A 169 -6.08 -19.06 -5.80
C ARG A 169 -6.61 -19.70 -4.50
N GLY A 170 -5.73 -20.23 -3.66
CA GLY A 170 -6.07 -20.89 -2.39
C GLY A 170 -6.13 -19.97 -1.15
N GLY A 171 -5.35 -18.89 -1.13
CA GLY A 171 -5.18 -18.08 0.09
C GLY A 171 -6.43 -17.33 0.53
N HIS A 172 -7.26 -16.87 -0.41
CA HIS A 172 -8.48 -16.12 -0.12
C HIS A 172 -9.61 -17.01 0.43
N THR A 173 -9.76 -18.22 -0.13
CA THR A 173 -10.86 -19.14 0.21
C THR A 173 -10.78 -19.65 1.65
N ASP A 174 -9.59 -19.92 2.16
CA ASP A 174 -9.39 -20.41 3.53
C ASP A 174 -9.50 -19.28 4.58
N LEU A 175 -9.18 -18.04 4.19
CA LEU A 175 -9.29 -16.87 5.07
C LEU A 175 -10.74 -16.45 5.28
N VAL A 176 -11.51 -16.28 4.20
CA VAL A 176 -12.94 -15.90 4.21
C VAL A 176 -13.76 -16.90 5.02
N LYS A 177 -13.52 -18.21 4.86
CA LYS A 177 -14.28 -19.28 5.52
C LYS A 177 -14.01 -19.41 7.02
N SER A 178 -12.92 -18.86 7.53
CA SER A 178 -12.45 -19.17 8.88
C SER A 178 -13.13 -18.36 10.00
N GLU A 179 -13.90 -17.31 9.67
CA GLU A 179 -14.42 -16.29 10.61
C GLU A 179 -13.33 -15.64 11.51
N LYS A 180 -12.05 -15.89 11.21
CA LYS A 180 -10.90 -15.40 11.97
C LYS A 180 -10.57 -13.92 11.67
N TRP A 181 -11.33 -13.25 10.80
CA TRP A 181 -11.11 -11.85 10.44
C TRP A 181 -11.94 -10.84 11.22
N ARG A 182 -12.70 -11.29 12.23
CA ARG A 182 -13.35 -10.37 13.17
C ARG A 182 -12.29 -9.63 13.98
N GLU A 183 -12.07 -8.38 13.62
CA GLU A 183 -11.23 -7.41 14.32
C GLU A 183 -12.13 -6.43 15.09
N SER A 184 -11.66 -5.95 16.24
CA SER A 184 -12.33 -4.83 16.91
C SER A 184 -11.95 -3.56 16.16
N LEU A 185 -12.94 -2.96 15.50
CA LEU A 185 -12.74 -1.81 14.62
C LEU A 185 -13.19 -0.53 15.34
N SER A 186 -12.45 0.53 15.09
CA SER A 186 -12.76 1.90 15.50
C SER A 186 -12.14 2.86 14.48
N PHE A 187 -12.46 4.15 14.58
CA PHE A 187 -11.81 5.16 13.75
C PHE A 187 -10.35 5.47 14.15
N SER A 188 -9.84 4.83 15.22
CA SER A 188 -8.41 4.82 15.57
C SER A 188 -7.69 3.55 15.07
N HIS A 189 -8.39 2.63 14.42
CA HIS A 189 -7.83 1.40 13.85
C HIS A 189 -6.82 1.70 12.74
N ARG A 190 -5.92 0.74 12.46
CA ARG A 190 -4.91 0.86 11.40
C ARG A 190 -5.48 1.08 10.00
N TYR A 191 -6.70 0.62 9.72
CA TYR A 191 -7.37 0.93 8.45
C TYR A 191 -7.59 2.44 8.25
N VAL A 192 -7.76 3.20 9.33
CA VAL A 192 -7.83 4.66 9.23
C VAL A 192 -6.43 5.26 9.32
N ARG A 193 -5.64 4.84 10.32
CA ARG A 193 -4.34 5.47 10.60
C ARG A 193 -3.26 5.19 9.56
N GLU A 194 -3.27 4.02 8.94
CA GLU A 194 -2.26 3.61 7.95
C GLU A 194 -2.83 3.67 6.53
N ASP A 195 -3.97 3.03 6.29
CA ASP A 195 -4.50 2.89 4.93
C ASP A 195 -5.14 4.20 4.44
N VAL A 196 -5.95 4.89 5.25
CA VAL A 196 -6.53 6.20 4.88
C VAL A 196 -5.49 7.33 5.03
N HIS A 197 -5.00 7.55 6.26
CA HIS A 197 -4.21 8.74 6.57
C HIS A 197 -2.82 8.73 5.94
N GLU A 198 -2.16 7.57 5.81
CA GLU A 198 -0.85 7.53 5.17
C GLU A 198 -0.99 7.21 3.68
N THR A 199 -1.64 6.10 3.34
CA THR A 199 -1.41 5.52 2.01
C THR A 199 -2.43 5.97 0.95
N LEU A 200 -3.70 6.21 1.32
CA LEU A 200 -4.68 6.80 0.41
C LEU A 200 -4.39 8.29 0.16
N ALA A 201 -3.97 9.02 1.20
CA ALA A 201 -3.45 10.39 1.06
C ALA A 201 -2.24 10.44 0.11
N LEU A 202 -1.34 9.45 0.22
CA LEU A 202 -0.19 9.34 -0.67
C LEU A 202 -0.63 9.10 -2.11
N LEU A 203 -1.58 8.17 -2.33
CA LEU A 203 -2.15 7.89 -3.64
C LEU A 203 -2.75 9.16 -4.29
N ALA A 204 -3.57 9.91 -3.55
CA ALA A 204 -4.18 11.15 -4.06
C ALA A 204 -3.10 12.16 -4.48
N SER A 205 -2.09 12.39 -3.64
CA SER A 205 -0.99 13.31 -3.97
C SER A 205 -0.10 12.84 -5.13
N MET A 206 -0.01 11.52 -5.37
CA MET A 206 0.64 10.98 -6.56
C MET A 206 -0.22 11.15 -7.81
N GLY A 207 -1.55 11.20 -7.67
CA GLY A 207 -2.47 11.60 -8.73
C GLY A 207 -2.19 13.01 -9.22
N ASP A 208 -2.04 13.97 -8.29
CA ASP A 208 -1.66 15.35 -8.61
C ASP A 208 -0.31 15.41 -9.37
N LEU A 209 0.70 14.69 -8.87
CA LEU A 209 2.01 14.60 -9.54
C LEU A 209 1.90 14.03 -10.97
N ALA A 210 1.02 13.05 -11.16
CA ALA A 210 0.81 12.39 -12.45
C ALA A 210 -0.12 13.17 -13.41
N GLY A 211 -0.78 14.23 -12.93
CA GLY A 211 -1.83 14.92 -13.67
C GLY A 211 -3.07 14.06 -13.90
N ILE A 212 -3.38 13.15 -12.96
CA ILE A 212 -4.53 12.25 -13.00
C ILE A 212 -5.47 12.61 -11.86
N ASP A 213 -6.71 12.95 -12.20
CA ASP A 213 -7.76 13.20 -11.21
C ASP A 213 -8.06 11.91 -10.42
N THR A 214 -8.08 12.02 -9.09
CA THR A 214 -8.47 10.93 -8.16
C THR A 214 -9.71 11.31 -7.32
N PRO A 215 -10.86 11.60 -7.96
CA PRO A 215 -12.02 12.17 -7.26
C PRO A 215 -12.61 11.24 -6.20
N LEU A 216 -12.55 9.90 -6.38
CA LEU A 216 -13.01 8.95 -5.38
C LEU A 216 -12.06 8.92 -4.18
N ALA A 217 -10.74 8.92 -4.41
CA ALA A 217 -9.76 8.99 -3.32
C ALA A 217 -9.98 10.24 -2.47
N ASP A 218 -10.09 11.41 -3.11
CA ASP A 218 -10.36 12.70 -2.46
C ASP A 218 -11.66 12.69 -1.67
N SER A 219 -12.73 12.13 -2.26
CA SER A 219 -14.04 12.06 -1.61
C SER A 219 -13.98 11.19 -0.35
N VAL A 220 -13.34 10.03 -0.43
CA VAL A 220 -13.17 9.13 0.71
C VAL A 220 -12.35 9.80 1.81
N LEU A 221 -11.23 10.45 1.46
CA LEU A 221 -10.38 11.18 2.42
C LEU A 221 -11.16 12.29 3.14
N ARG A 222 -11.98 13.06 2.41
CA ARG A 222 -12.81 14.14 2.99
C ARG A 222 -13.90 13.59 3.90
N LEU A 223 -14.59 12.53 3.48
CA LEU A 223 -15.67 11.92 4.26
C LEU A 223 -15.16 11.26 5.54
N VAL A 224 -14.06 10.50 5.44
CA VAL A 224 -13.41 9.92 6.64
C VAL A 224 -12.85 11.03 7.51
N GLY A 225 -12.30 12.11 6.93
CA GLY A 225 -11.83 13.28 7.66
C GLY A 225 -12.93 13.98 8.46
N ALA A 226 -14.14 14.06 7.92
CA ALA A 226 -15.30 14.59 8.65
C ALA A 226 -15.69 13.71 9.86
N ILE A 227 -15.46 12.39 9.77
CA ILE A 227 -15.72 11.44 10.87
C ILE A 227 -14.60 11.53 11.93
N THR A 228 -13.34 11.60 11.51
CA THR A 228 -12.17 11.56 12.39
C THR A 228 -11.77 12.92 12.95
N GLY A 229 -12.27 14.01 12.37
CA GLY A 229 -11.82 15.37 12.66
C GLY A 229 -10.42 15.69 12.15
N CYS A 230 -9.91 14.94 11.15
CA CYS A 230 -8.57 15.10 10.58
C CYS A 230 -8.65 15.47 9.08
N ASP A 231 -7.88 16.48 8.68
CA ASP A 231 -7.72 16.81 7.26
C ASP A 231 -6.68 15.90 6.61
N HIS A 232 -7.09 14.69 6.21
CA HIS A 232 -6.18 13.68 5.66
C HIS A 232 -5.48 14.12 4.36
N LEU A 233 -6.07 15.03 3.58
CA LEU A 233 -5.45 15.56 2.36
C LEU A 233 -4.27 16.49 2.67
N ARG A 234 -4.25 17.11 3.85
CA ARG A 234 -3.22 18.07 4.26
C ARG A 234 -2.26 17.51 5.30
N GLU A 235 -2.78 16.72 6.24
CA GLU A 235 -2.05 16.19 7.40
C GLU A 235 -1.59 14.75 7.19
N GLY A 236 -2.22 14.01 6.28
CA GLY A 236 -1.80 12.67 5.90
C GLY A 236 -0.47 12.65 5.16
N ARG A 237 0.05 11.45 4.89
CA ARG A 237 1.29 11.30 4.13
C ARG A 237 1.04 11.61 2.66
N THR A 238 1.33 12.83 2.29
CA THR A 238 1.35 13.31 0.90
C THR A 238 2.78 13.53 0.44
N LEU A 239 2.98 13.69 -0.87
CA LEU A 239 4.26 14.16 -1.39
C LEU A 239 4.67 15.50 -0.73
N ALA A 240 3.72 16.39 -0.42
CA ALA A 240 4.01 17.64 0.29
C ALA A 240 4.55 17.41 1.71
N THR A 241 3.89 16.58 2.52
CA THR A 241 4.37 16.29 3.89
C THR A 241 5.69 15.53 3.91
N LEU A 242 6.02 14.83 2.82
CA LEU A 242 7.30 14.17 2.62
C LEU A 242 8.40 15.11 2.10
N GLY A 243 8.10 16.38 1.81
CA GLY A 243 9.06 17.33 1.24
C GLY A 243 9.37 17.08 -0.24
N LEU A 244 8.43 16.48 -0.97
CA LEU A 244 8.55 16.08 -2.38
C LEU A 244 7.62 16.85 -3.32
N ALA A 245 6.80 17.79 -2.82
CA ALA A 245 5.79 18.50 -3.64
C ALA A 245 6.37 19.28 -4.82
N ASP A 246 7.51 19.95 -4.62
CA ASP A 246 8.11 20.83 -5.63
C ASP A 246 9.15 20.12 -6.52
N ILE A 247 9.27 18.79 -6.39
CA ILE A 247 10.25 18.01 -7.16
C ILE A 247 9.60 17.57 -8.48
N PRO A 248 10.16 17.95 -9.65
CA PRO A 248 9.66 17.47 -10.93
C PRO A 248 9.71 15.93 -11.01
N ALA A 249 8.73 15.31 -11.66
CA ALA A 249 8.63 13.85 -11.75
C ALA A 249 9.93 13.16 -12.21
N GLU A 250 10.66 13.74 -13.16
CA GLU A 250 11.95 13.21 -13.61
C GLU A 250 13.05 13.29 -12.54
N GLN A 251 13.09 14.37 -11.75
CA GLN A 251 14.02 14.49 -10.62
C GLN A 251 13.64 13.52 -9.50
N LEU A 252 12.35 13.30 -9.27
CA LEU A 252 11.87 12.31 -8.30
C LEU A 252 12.27 10.89 -8.70
N LYS A 253 12.10 10.52 -9.97
CA LYS A 253 12.58 9.23 -10.50
C LYS A 253 14.09 9.06 -10.28
N LEU A 254 14.87 10.11 -10.54
CA LEU A 254 16.32 10.09 -10.31
C LEU A 254 16.67 9.92 -8.81
N LEU A 255 15.96 10.63 -7.93
CA LEU A 255 16.08 10.48 -6.48
C LEU A 255 15.76 9.05 -6.01
N LEU A 256 14.66 8.46 -6.49
CA LEU A 256 14.28 7.08 -6.16
C LEU A 256 15.31 6.06 -6.66
N ARG A 257 15.88 6.31 -7.84
CA ARG A 257 16.88 5.44 -8.47
C ARG A 257 18.23 5.48 -7.77
N GLU A 258 18.76 6.67 -7.51
CA GLU A 258 20.12 6.85 -6.98
C GLU A 258 20.16 6.87 -5.45
N GLY A 259 19.05 7.29 -4.84
CA GLY A 259 18.88 7.43 -3.40
C GLY A 259 19.38 8.76 -2.86
N THR A 260 19.94 9.62 -3.69
CA THR A 260 20.43 10.97 -3.37
C THR A 260 19.97 11.91 -4.47
N ASP A 261 19.61 13.14 -4.11
CA ASP A 261 19.43 14.19 -5.10
C ASP A 261 20.82 14.60 -5.62
N PRO A 262 21.14 14.43 -6.93
CA PRO A 262 22.42 14.84 -7.47
C PRO A 262 22.67 16.35 -7.40
N ASN A 263 21.63 17.15 -7.17
CA ASN A 263 21.71 18.60 -6.98
C ASN A 263 21.75 19.02 -5.50
N SER A 264 21.59 18.08 -4.56
CA SER A 264 21.84 18.35 -3.15
C SER A 264 23.35 18.36 -2.95
N SER A 265 23.94 19.54 -3.07
CA SER A 265 25.28 19.80 -2.54
C SER A 265 25.26 19.37 -1.07
N ALA A 266 26.08 18.38 -0.72
CA ALA A 266 26.31 17.97 0.65
C ALA A 266 26.68 19.19 1.48
N THR A 267 25.76 19.60 2.35
CA THR A 267 26.01 20.54 3.46
C THR A 267 26.00 19.76 4.75
#